data_AF-A0A7S7B0X3-F1
#
_entry.id   AF-A0A7S7B0X3-F1
#
_cell.length_a   1.000
_cell.length_b   1.000
_cell.length_c   1.000
_cell.angle_alpha   90.00
_cell.angle_beta   90.00
_cell.angle_gamma   90.00
#
_symmetry.space_group_name_H-M   'P 1'
#
loop_
_entity.id
_entity.type
_entity.pdbx_description
1 polymer ?
#
loop_
_entity_poly.entity_id
_entity_poly.type
_entity_poly.pdbx_seq_one_letter_code
_entity_poly.pdbx_strand_id
1 'polypeptide(L)'
;MMEDIRSNRKLWAAGALVLVVVLVLVVWLARGASDGEASSESSVSAANDASSDLGVVAGAGGSRVADDGVTGLGYENTCKGAVEAATSYAKVLSTRSLDLPQGTDKTIDEITVDSDYAKARKDYTSMQEVRQSVSSKELKELTGKNSETFHPNWSGKYLVRDCQPEQNAKISVAGVSHIQDSTGWTAPDSYSYYAVTYDMVWVDNDWKIQKAYEPGTDVKEPILTENLPKPEKADTTVVTWSKDHFETKTEQQERVVMDSAAFEKAFEGVEPDITRWYNFSEAN
;
A
#
# COMPACT_ATOMS: atom_id res chain seq x y z
N MET A 1 49.41 50.53 -15.92
CA MET A 1 49.63 50.13 -14.51
C MET A 1 48.41 50.58 -13.72
N MET A 2 47.34 49.80 -13.82
CA MET A 2 46.10 49.86 -13.04
C MET A 2 45.24 48.67 -13.51
N GLU A 3 44.46 48.10 -12.59
CA GLU A 3 43.62 46.88 -12.70
C GLU A 3 44.45 45.59 -12.58
N ASP A 4 44.40 44.81 -11.49
CA ASP A 4 43.23 44.21 -10.84
C ASP A 4 43.36 44.08 -9.30
N ILE A 5 42.56 44.86 -8.55
CA ILE A 5 42.25 44.58 -7.14
C ILE A 5 40.73 44.57 -7.01
N ARG A 6 40.07 43.59 -7.62
CA ARG A 6 38.62 43.39 -7.42
C ARG A 6 38.16 41.94 -7.32
N SER A 7 39.11 40.99 -7.18
CA SER A 7 38.81 39.55 -7.16
C SER A 7 39.04 38.85 -5.80
N ASN A 8 39.05 39.57 -4.66
CA ASN A 8 39.23 38.93 -3.34
C ASN A 8 38.14 39.25 -2.29
N ARG A 9 37.09 40.01 -2.64
CA ARG A 9 36.00 40.32 -1.69
C ARG A 9 34.85 39.30 -1.68
N LYS A 10 34.69 38.49 -2.73
CA LYS A 10 33.61 37.48 -2.80
C LYS A 10 33.92 36.17 -2.05
N LEU A 11 35.21 35.82 -1.93
CA LEU A 11 35.64 34.60 -1.23
C LEU A 11 35.57 34.72 0.30
N TRP A 12 35.73 35.93 0.86
CA TRP A 12 35.58 36.14 2.31
C TRP A 12 34.13 36.21 2.79
N ALA A 13 33.19 36.59 1.94
CA ALA A 13 31.76 36.64 2.28
C ALA A 13 31.11 35.24 2.33
N ALA A 14 31.55 34.32 1.47
CA ALA A 14 31.05 32.94 1.45
C ALA A 14 31.53 32.13 2.68
N GLY A 15 32.79 32.33 3.11
CA GLY A 15 33.34 31.61 4.28
C GLY A 15 32.70 32.02 5.60
N ALA A 16 32.38 33.30 5.78
CA ALA A 16 31.73 33.80 7.00
C ALA A 16 30.28 33.31 7.14
N LEU A 17 29.54 33.16 6.04
CA LEU A 17 28.14 32.72 6.04
C LEU A 17 28.01 31.25 6.46
N VAL A 18 28.89 30.37 5.96
CA VAL A 18 28.90 28.94 6.31
C VAL A 18 29.23 28.74 7.80
N LEU A 19 30.17 29.52 8.34
CA LEU A 19 30.55 29.43 9.75
C LEU A 19 29.43 29.87 10.70
N VAL A 20 28.63 30.87 10.31
CA VAL A 20 27.46 31.32 11.09
C VAL A 20 26.34 30.27 11.06
N VAL A 21 26.06 29.63 9.91
CA VAL A 21 25.03 28.59 9.81
C VAL A 21 25.39 27.35 10.65
N VAL A 22 26.66 26.94 10.65
CA VAL A 22 27.14 25.81 11.46
C VAL A 22 27.07 26.14 12.96
N LEU A 23 27.44 27.37 13.37
CA LEU A 23 27.32 27.79 14.78
C LEU A 23 25.87 27.85 15.26
N VAL A 24 24.93 28.30 14.42
CA VAL A 24 23.50 28.31 14.76
C VAL A 24 22.97 26.87 14.90
N LEU A 25 23.34 25.95 14.01
CA LEU A 25 22.95 24.53 14.09
C LEU A 25 23.51 23.84 15.35
N VAL A 26 24.76 24.09 15.72
CA VAL A 26 25.38 23.52 16.92
C VAL A 26 24.74 24.10 18.19
N VAL A 27 24.43 25.40 18.23
CA VAL A 27 23.72 26.00 19.36
C VAL A 27 22.27 25.51 19.44
N TRP A 28 21.59 25.26 18.31
CA TRP A 28 20.23 24.71 18.29
C TRP A 28 20.19 23.25 18.74
N LEU A 29 21.16 22.43 18.30
CA LEU A 29 21.31 21.04 18.74
C LEU A 29 21.76 20.94 20.20
N ALA A 30 22.59 21.87 20.69
CA ALA A 30 23.03 21.90 22.09
C ALA A 30 22.00 22.52 23.05
N ARG A 31 21.06 23.37 22.58
CA ARG A 31 19.96 23.93 23.40
C ARG A 31 18.79 22.96 23.61
N GLY A 32 18.76 21.83 22.92
CA GLY A 32 17.76 20.78 23.14
C GLY A 32 18.05 19.85 24.31
N ALA A 33 19.19 20.01 25.00
CA ALA A 33 19.60 19.12 26.09
C ALA A 33 20.09 19.92 27.30
N SER A 34 19.16 20.42 28.13
CA SER A 34 19.27 20.46 29.60
C SER A 34 18.04 21.14 30.24
N ASP A 35 17.36 20.33 31.06
CA ASP A 35 16.60 20.63 32.29
C ASP A 35 15.16 21.19 32.21
N GLY A 36 14.22 20.33 32.60
CA GLY A 36 12.84 20.66 32.92
C GLY A 36 12.01 19.43 33.28
N GLU A 37 12.18 18.94 34.51
CA GLU A 37 11.40 17.84 35.09
C GLU A 37 9.95 18.28 35.44
N ALA A 38 9.00 17.37 35.18
CA ALA A 38 7.62 17.25 35.69
C ALA A 38 6.53 18.25 35.25
N SER A 39 5.56 17.75 34.46
CA SER A 39 4.19 17.46 34.95
C SER A 39 3.30 16.82 33.85
N SER A 40 2.82 15.62 34.18
CA SER A 40 1.60 14.87 33.80
C SER A 40 0.79 15.13 32.52
N GLU A 41 0.45 13.99 31.91
CA GLU A 41 -0.81 13.68 31.19
C GLU A 41 -1.05 14.31 29.81
N SER A 42 -0.45 13.70 28.77
CA SER A 42 -1.13 13.27 27.53
C SER A 42 -0.11 12.77 26.51
N SER A 43 0.36 11.53 26.68
CA SER A 43 1.11 10.83 25.64
C SER A 43 0.59 9.39 25.57
N VAL A 44 -0.67 9.28 25.13
CA VAL A 44 -1.29 7.98 24.88
C VAL A 44 -0.83 7.54 23.48
N SER A 45 0.09 6.56 23.45
CA SER A 45 0.19 5.52 22.42
C SER A 45 0.66 5.87 20.99
N ALA A 46 1.74 6.64 20.81
CA ALA A 46 2.33 6.91 19.48
C ALA A 46 3.52 6.00 19.08
N ALA A 47 3.65 4.81 19.68
CA ALA A 47 4.66 3.82 19.31
C ALA A 47 4.05 2.41 19.38
N ASN A 48 3.08 2.11 18.49
CA ASN A 48 2.75 0.71 18.25
C ASN A 48 3.89 0.11 17.41
N ASP A 49 4.71 -0.69 18.09
CA ASP A 49 5.82 -1.46 17.56
C ASP A 49 5.44 -2.17 16.25
N ALA A 50 6.28 -1.99 15.23
CA ALA A 50 6.25 -2.77 13.98
C ALA A 50 6.35 -4.30 14.19
N SER A 51 6.56 -4.76 15.44
CA SER A 51 6.65 -6.16 15.86
C SER A 51 5.40 -6.67 16.58
N SER A 52 4.27 -5.97 16.52
CA SER A 52 3.01 -6.38 17.15
C SER A 52 1.86 -6.46 16.14
N ASP A 53 0.90 -7.35 16.40
CA ASP A 53 -0.35 -7.39 15.63
C ASP A 53 -1.17 -6.13 15.92
N LEU A 54 -1.45 -5.36 14.88
CA LEU A 54 -2.17 -4.09 14.91
C LEU A 54 -3.70 -4.26 14.84
N GLY A 55 -4.19 -5.50 14.68
CA GLY A 55 -5.63 -5.79 14.62
C GLY A 55 -6.32 -5.09 13.44
N VAL A 56 -5.74 -5.20 12.25
CA VAL A 56 -6.23 -4.55 11.02
C VAL A 56 -7.26 -5.43 10.34
N VAL A 57 -8.40 -4.85 9.98
CA VAL A 57 -9.39 -5.48 9.10
C VAL A 57 -9.11 -5.06 7.66
N ALA A 58 -9.03 -6.03 6.74
CA ALA A 58 -8.67 -5.74 5.34
C ALA A 58 -9.69 -4.81 4.66
N GLY A 59 -9.23 -3.64 4.21
CA GLY A 59 -10.07 -2.63 3.54
C GLY A 59 -10.87 -1.73 4.48
N ALA A 60 -10.70 -1.85 5.80
CA ALA A 60 -11.26 -0.94 6.79
C ALA A 60 -10.35 0.27 7.06
N GLY A 61 -10.82 1.16 7.94
CA GLY A 61 -10.14 2.39 8.28
C GLY A 61 -10.41 3.52 7.29
N GLY A 62 -9.88 4.71 7.60
CA GLY A 62 -10.12 5.92 6.82
C GLY A 62 -11.40 6.65 7.24
N SER A 63 -11.45 7.93 6.88
CA SER A 63 -12.52 8.87 7.26
C SER A 63 -13.41 9.28 6.09
N ARG A 64 -13.06 8.87 4.87
CA ARG A 64 -13.87 9.09 3.66
C ARG A 64 -13.61 7.99 2.62
N VAL A 65 -14.44 7.98 1.59
CA VAL A 65 -14.27 7.12 0.42
C VAL A 65 -13.78 7.93 -0.79
N ALA A 66 -13.00 7.30 -1.65
CA ALA A 66 -12.51 7.83 -2.92
C ALA A 66 -13.61 7.90 -3.98
N ASP A 67 -13.26 8.45 -5.13
CA ASP A 67 -14.16 8.63 -6.28
C ASP A 67 -14.66 7.32 -6.90
N ASP A 68 -13.94 6.21 -6.70
CA ASP A 68 -14.40 4.88 -7.10
C ASP A 68 -15.50 4.29 -6.20
N GLY A 69 -15.84 4.97 -5.11
CA GLY A 69 -16.89 4.59 -4.17
C GLY A 69 -16.55 3.40 -3.27
N VAL A 70 -15.31 2.89 -3.30
CA VAL A 70 -14.90 1.73 -2.49
C VAL A 70 -13.58 1.90 -1.75
N THR A 71 -12.64 2.68 -2.26
CA THR A 71 -11.32 2.85 -1.63
C THR A 71 -11.39 3.86 -0.49
N GLY A 72 -10.99 3.46 0.72
CA GLY A 72 -10.89 4.38 1.86
C GLY A 72 -9.75 5.38 1.71
N LEU A 73 -9.92 6.56 2.30
CA LEU A 73 -8.95 7.66 2.34
C LEU A 73 -9.02 8.37 3.70
N GLY A 74 -8.04 9.22 3.98
CA GLY A 74 -7.95 10.00 5.22
C GLY A 74 -7.70 9.11 6.43
N TYR A 75 -6.70 8.24 6.32
CA TYR A 75 -6.26 7.34 7.39
C TYR A 75 -5.51 8.10 8.49
N GLU A 76 -5.41 7.52 9.68
CA GLU A 76 -4.60 8.09 10.75
C GLU A 76 -3.10 8.02 10.42
N ASN A 77 -2.32 8.98 10.92
CA ASN A 77 -0.87 9.08 10.71
C ASN A 77 -0.04 8.06 11.53
N THR A 78 -0.62 6.89 11.81
CA THR A 78 -0.04 5.82 12.61
C THR A 78 0.41 4.64 11.74
N CYS A 79 1.20 3.71 12.29
CA CYS A 79 1.55 2.48 11.56
C CYS A 79 0.33 1.61 11.24
N LYS A 80 -0.69 1.60 12.12
CA LYS A 80 -1.96 0.94 11.85
C LYS A 80 -2.67 1.59 10.66
N GLY A 81 -2.76 2.92 10.64
CA GLY A 81 -3.33 3.67 9.52
C GLY A 81 -2.57 3.43 8.21
N ALA A 82 -1.25 3.29 8.26
CA ALA A 82 -0.45 2.93 7.08
C ALA A 82 -0.79 1.53 6.54
N VAL A 83 -0.98 0.53 7.42
CA VAL A 83 -1.38 -0.83 7.02
C VAL A 83 -2.81 -0.86 6.46
N GLU A 84 -3.74 -0.16 7.11
CA GLU A 84 -5.12 -0.02 6.63
C GLU A 84 -5.17 0.62 5.23
N ALA A 85 -4.43 1.72 5.04
CA ALA A 85 -4.26 2.38 3.76
C ALA A 85 -3.64 1.47 2.71
N ALA A 86 -2.50 0.83 3.01
CA ALA A 86 -1.83 -0.11 2.10
C ALA A 86 -2.77 -1.23 1.63
N THR A 87 -3.56 -1.79 2.56
CA THR A 87 -4.48 -2.89 2.26
C THR A 87 -5.65 -2.43 1.37
N SER A 88 -6.19 -1.24 1.65
CA SER A 88 -7.21 -0.58 0.83
C SER A 88 -6.70 -0.30 -0.59
N TYR A 89 -5.49 0.26 -0.69
CA TYR A 89 -4.86 0.62 -1.96
C TYR A 89 -4.40 -0.59 -2.77
N ALA A 90 -4.00 -1.68 -2.11
CA ALA A 90 -3.63 -2.91 -2.79
C ALA A 90 -4.77 -3.47 -3.63
N LYS A 91 -6.02 -3.38 -3.14
CA LYS A 91 -7.19 -3.82 -3.89
C LYS A 91 -7.33 -3.09 -5.23
N VAL A 92 -7.05 -1.78 -5.28
CA VAL A 92 -7.17 -0.99 -6.52
C VAL A 92 -5.92 -1.08 -7.39
N LEU A 93 -4.71 -1.03 -6.81
CA LEU A 93 -3.44 -1.01 -7.56
C LEU A 93 -3.03 -2.37 -8.12
N SER A 94 -3.51 -3.46 -7.51
CA SER A 94 -3.22 -4.84 -7.93
C SER A 94 -4.40 -5.50 -8.68
N THR A 95 -5.53 -4.79 -8.84
CA THR A 95 -6.65 -5.25 -9.68
C THR A 95 -6.52 -4.66 -11.08
N ARG A 96 -6.72 -5.49 -12.11
CA ARG A 96 -6.88 -5.02 -13.48
C ARG A 96 -8.13 -5.60 -14.12
N SER A 97 -8.87 -4.78 -14.85
CA SER A 97 -10.13 -5.17 -15.44
C SER A 97 -10.46 -4.28 -16.64
N LEU A 98 -11.12 -4.86 -17.63
CA LEU A 98 -11.74 -4.06 -18.69
C LEU A 98 -13.03 -3.35 -18.22
N ASP A 99 -13.53 -3.70 -17.05
CA ASP A 99 -14.74 -3.16 -16.41
C ASP A 99 -14.42 -2.64 -15.00
N LEU A 100 -13.57 -1.62 -14.92
CA LEU A 100 -13.24 -0.96 -13.65
C LEU A 100 -14.38 -0.03 -13.20
N PRO A 101 -14.57 0.16 -11.88
CA PRO A 101 -15.44 1.19 -11.35
C PRO A 101 -15.15 2.58 -11.94
N GLN A 102 -16.20 3.37 -12.13
CA GLN A 102 -16.03 4.77 -12.50
C GLN A 102 -15.24 5.49 -11.39
N GLY A 103 -14.26 6.31 -11.75
CA GLY A 103 -13.46 7.08 -10.79
C GLY A 103 -12.12 6.44 -10.41
N THR A 104 -11.86 5.18 -10.80
CA THR A 104 -10.60 4.49 -10.47
C THR A 104 -9.34 5.27 -10.87
N ASP A 105 -9.30 5.91 -12.05
CA ASP A 105 -8.14 6.73 -12.46
C ASP A 105 -7.88 7.89 -11.50
N LYS A 106 -8.95 8.57 -11.06
CA LYS A 106 -8.84 9.67 -10.10
C LYS A 106 -8.47 9.15 -8.71
N THR A 107 -9.01 8.00 -8.29
CA THR A 107 -8.55 7.33 -7.06
C THR A 107 -7.05 7.06 -7.13
N ILE A 108 -6.54 6.51 -8.23
CA ILE A 108 -5.10 6.23 -8.40
C ILE A 108 -4.28 7.51 -8.26
N ASP A 109 -4.73 8.61 -8.85
CA ASP A 109 -4.08 9.92 -8.70
C ASP A 109 -4.15 10.46 -7.25
N GLU A 110 -5.21 10.18 -6.50
CA GLU A 110 -5.35 10.60 -5.10
C GLU A 110 -4.44 9.80 -4.14
N ILE A 111 -4.27 8.50 -4.39
CA ILE A 111 -3.53 7.58 -3.50
C ILE A 111 -2.05 7.44 -3.85
N THR A 112 -1.58 8.10 -4.91
CA THR A 112 -0.17 8.06 -5.33
C THR A 112 0.47 9.44 -5.29
N VAL A 113 1.78 9.50 -5.05
CA VAL A 113 2.54 10.77 -5.07
C VAL A 113 3.34 10.96 -6.36
N ASP A 114 3.78 9.87 -6.99
CA ASP A 114 4.58 9.90 -8.20
C ASP A 114 3.66 9.77 -9.43
N SER A 115 3.67 10.79 -10.30
CA SER A 115 2.79 10.85 -11.46
C SER A 115 3.10 9.80 -12.53
N ASP A 116 4.36 9.40 -12.67
CA ASP A 116 4.77 8.38 -13.64
C ASP A 116 4.34 7.00 -13.14
N TYR A 117 4.49 6.74 -11.85
CA TYR A 117 3.95 5.55 -11.19
C TYR A 117 2.41 5.51 -11.29
N ALA A 118 1.72 6.62 -11.01
CA ALA A 118 0.27 6.75 -11.15
C ALA A 118 -0.18 6.42 -12.57
N LYS A 119 0.52 6.96 -13.57
CA LYS A 119 0.24 6.68 -14.98
C LYS A 119 0.44 5.20 -15.31
N ALA A 120 1.57 4.61 -14.91
CA ALA A 120 1.85 3.19 -15.15
C ALA A 120 0.79 2.29 -14.51
N ARG A 121 0.30 2.66 -13.31
CA ARG A 121 -0.78 1.92 -12.65
C ARG A 121 -2.12 2.10 -13.33
N LYS A 122 -2.49 3.29 -13.79
CA LYS A 122 -3.71 3.48 -14.61
C LYS A 122 -3.68 2.65 -15.90
N ASP A 123 -2.53 2.61 -16.59
CA ASP A 123 -2.38 1.78 -17.79
C ASP A 123 -2.53 0.28 -17.45
N TYR A 124 -1.92 -0.18 -16.36
CA TYR A 124 -2.00 -1.56 -15.87
C TYR A 124 -3.43 -1.95 -15.44
N THR A 125 -4.06 -1.18 -14.55
CA THR A 125 -5.38 -1.51 -13.98
C THR A 125 -6.45 -1.48 -15.06
N SER A 126 -6.38 -0.55 -16.00
CA SER A 126 -7.35 -0.45 -17.10
C SER A 126 -7.11 -1.45 -18.23
N MET A 127 -6.06 -2.27 -18.15
CA MET A 127 -5.61 -3.19 -19.21
C MET A 127 -5.42 -2.48 -20.55
N GLN A 128 -4.70 -1.37 -20.52
CA GLN A 128 -4.53 -0.48 -21.66
C GLN A 128 -3.91 -1.20 -22.87
N GLU A 129 -3.02 -2.18 -22.67
CA GLU A 129 -2.49 -2.99 -23.77
C GLU A 129 -3.55 -3.82 -24.49
N VAL A 130 -4.54 -4.35 -23.75
CA VAL A 130 -5.66 -5.11 -24.34
C VAL A 130 -6.57 -4.16 -25.10
N ARG A 131 -6.91 -3.00 -24.50
CA ARG A 131 -7.74 -1.97 -25.14
C ARG A 131 -7.17 -1.49 -26.47
N GLN A 132 -5.85 -1.41 -26.58
CA GLN A 132 -5.17 -0.94 -27.80
C GLN A 132 -4.97 -2.04 -28.85
N SER A 133 -5.00 -3.31 -28.47
CA SER A 133 -4.69 -4.43 -29.36
C SER A 133 -5.92 -5.09 -29.99
N VAL A 134 -7.13 -4.84 -29.47
CA VAL A 134 -8.38 -5.45 -29.96
C VAL A 134 -9.33 -4.42 -30.57
N SER A 135 -10.22 -4.87 -31.46
CA SER A 135 -11.27 -4.02 -32.02
C SER A 135 -12.30 -3.61 -30.97
N SER A 136 -13.06 -2.54 -31.22
CA SER A 136 -14.15 -2.12 -30.33
C SER A 136 -15.26 -3.18 -30.17
N LYS A 137 -15.39 -4.11 -31.12
CA LYS A 137 -16.33 -5.23 -31.01
C LYS A 137 -15.79 -6.29 -30.04
N GLU A 138 -14.54 -6.71 -30.22
CA GLU A 138 -13.87 -7.66 -29.33
C GLU A 138 -13.80 -7.10 -27.91
N LEU A 139 -13.46 -5.82 -27.75
CA LEU A 139 -13.41 -5.17 -26.44
C LEU A 139 -14.74 -5.31 -25.67
N LYS A 140 -15.88 -5.14 -26.34
CA LYS A 140 -17.21 -5.34 -25.73
C LYS A 140 -17.47 -6.80 -25.35
N GLU A 141 -16.94 -7.76 -26.11
CA GLU A 141 -17.08 -9.19 -25.82
C GLU A 141 -16.22 -9.65 -24.64
N LEU A 142 -15.09 -8.97 -24.42
CA LEU A 142 -14.13 -9.20 -23.33
C LEU A 142 -14.48 -8.48 -22.03
N THR A 143 -15.15 -7.33 -22.11
CA THR A 143 -15.55 -6.55 -20.93
C THR A 143 -16.42 -7.39 -20.00
N GLY A 144 -16.06 -7.43 -18.71
CA GLY A 144 -16.71 -8.27 -17.70
C GLY A 144 -16.34 -9.76 -17.74
N LYS A 145 -15.41 -10.17 -18.60
CA LYS A 145 -14.92 -11.56 -18.69
C LYS A 145 -13.40 -11.72 -18.67
N ASN A 146 -12.70 -10.60 -18.64
CA ASN A 146 -11.26 -10.53 -18.49
C ASN A 146 -10.97 -9.57 -17.33
N SER A 147 -10.64 -10.16 -16.20
CA SER A 147 -10.27 -9.43 -14.99
C SER A 147 -9.29 -10.24 -14.17
N GLU A 148 -8.46 -9.52 -13.45
CA GLU A 148 -7.65 -10.03 -12.38
C GLU A 148 -7.95 -9.17 -11.16
N THR A 149 -8.63 -9.76 -10.17
CA THR A 149 -9.05 -9.04 -8.97
C THR A 149 -8.21 -9.49 -7.79
N PHE A 150 -7.62 -8.54 -7.08
CA PHE A 150 -6.85 -8.83 -5.88
C PHE A 150 -7.73 -8.77 -4.63
N HIS A 151 -7.72 -9.86 -3.86
CA HIS A 151 -8.52 -10.07 -2.66
C HIS A 151 -7.63 -10.16 -1.42
N PRO A 152 -7.31 -9.03 -0.75
CA PRO A 152 -6.56 -9.05 0.51
C PRO A 152 -7.37 -9.69 1.66
N ASN A 153 -8.68 -9.80 1.53
CA ASN A 153 -9.55 -10.46 2.52
C ASN A 153 -9.69 -12.00 2.30
N TRP A 154 -8.99 -12.56 1.32
CA TRP A 154 -8.97 -14.01 1.06
C TRP A 154 -7.63 -14.58 1.53
N SER A 155 -7.60 -15.07 2.78
CA SER A 155 -6.38 -15.54 3.45
C SER A 155 -5.21 -14.55 3.41
N GLY A 156 -5.51 -13.26 3.27
CA GLY A 156 -4.47 -12.24 3.21
C GLY A 156 -3.81 -11.99 4.55
N LYS A 157 -2.63 -11.41 4.46
CA LYS A 157 -1.77 -11.09 5.59
C LYS A 157 -1.10 -9.75 5.34
N TYR A 158 -0.55 -9.16 6.39
CA TYR A 158 0.28 -7.97 6.26
C TYR A 158 1.60 -8.11 7.03
N LEU A 159 2.58 -7.34 6.61
CA LEU A 159 3.86 -7.20 7.29
C LEU A 159 4.28 -5.73 7.30
N VAL A 160 4.56 -5.21 8.48
CA VAL A 160 5.20 -3.91 8.66
C VAL A 160 6.71 -4.13 8.53
N ARG A 161 7.31 -3.77 7.39
CA ARG A 161 8.75 -3.90 7.17
C ARG A 161 9.52 -2.74 7.80
N ASP A 162 8.94 -1.55 7.72
CA ASP A 162 9.42 -0.32 8.34
C ASP A 162 8.23 0.62 8.55
N CYS A 163 8.25 1.40 9.61
CA CYS A 163 7.24 2.42 9.84
C CYS A 163 7.75 3.51 10.78
N GLN A 164 7.70 4.73 10.29
CA GLN A 164 7.88 5.95 11.05
C GLN A 164 6.58 6.74 10.95
N PRO A 165 5.74 6.75 12.02
CA PRO A 165 4.51 7.52 12.05
C PRO A 165 4.72 8.95 11.56
N GLU A 166 3.70 9.48 10.88
CA GLU A 166 3.70 10.83 10.30
C GLU A 166 4.75 11.11 9.21
N GLN A 167 5.53 10.10 8.79
CA GLN A 167 6.62 10.27 7.84
C GLN A 167 6.55 9.29 6.68
N ASN A 168 6.90 8.03 6.92
CA ASN A 168 7.04 7.02 5.89
C ASN A 168 6.76 5.61 6.45
N ALA A 169 6.33 4.71 5.58
CA ALA A 169 6.13 3.32 5.94
C ALA A 169 6.46 2.41 4.75
N LYS A 170 6.88 1.19 5.05
CA LYS A 170 7.05 0.11 4.08
C LYS A 170 6.19 -1.06 4.53
N ILE A 171 5.06 -1.25 3.84
CA ILE A 171 4.05 -2.25 4.21
C ILE A 171 3.94 -3.28 3.10
N SER A 172 4.00 -4.56 3.46
CA SER A 172 3.65 -5.64 2.54
C SER A 172 2.23 -6.11 2.79
N VAL A 173 1.48 -6.31 1.71
CA VAL A 173 0.12 -6.83 1.74
C VAL A 173 0.09 -8.07 0.87
N ALA A 174 -0.35 -9.18 1.45
CA ALA A 174 -0.53 -10.44 0.77
C ALA A 174 -2.01 -10.78 0.64
N GLY A 175 -2.36 -11.51 -0.41
CA GLY A 175 -3.73 -11.90 -0.71
C GLY A 175 -3.80 -12.79 -1.94
N VAL A 176 -5.01 -13.04 -2.40
CA VAL A 176 -5.27 -13.90 -3.56
C VAL A 176 -5.64 -13.04 -4.76
N SER A 177 -4.92 -13.19 -5.88
CA SER A 177 -5.41 -12.77 -7.19
C SER A 177 -6.30 -13.85 -7.75
N HIS A 178 -7.50 -13.43 -8.13
CA HIS A 178 -8.46 -14.22 -8.88
C HIS A 178 -8.46 -13.72 -10.33
N ILE A 179 -7.98 -14.57 -11.23
CA ILE A 179 -7.92 -14.31 -12.66
C ILE A 179 -9.12 -15.00 -13.29
N GLN A 180 -10.03 -14.19 -13.81
CA GLN A 180 -11.13 -14.62 -14.64
C GLN A 180 -10.76 -14.31 -16.09
N ASP A 181 -10.48 -15.36 -16.88
CA ASP A 181 -10.11 -15.22 -18.28
C ASP A 181 -10.95 -16.14 -19.16
N SER A 182 -12.07 -15.60 -19.67
CA SER A 182 -12.93 -16.37 -20.57
C SER A 182 -12.41 -16.42 -22.02
N THR A 183 -11.22 -15.88 -22.32
CA THR A 183 -10.68 -15.82 -23.68
C THR A 183 -9.99 -17.12 -24.11
N GLY A 184 -9.73 -18.01 -23.15
CA GLY A 184 -9.01 -19.27 -23.36
C GLY A 184 -7.50 -19.08 -23.54
N TRP A 185 -6.97 -17.90 -23.26
CA TRP A 185 -5.52 -17.63 -23.26
C TRP A 185 -4.88 -18.18 -21.97
N THR A 186 -5.60 -18.12 -20.86
CA THR A 186 -5.29 -18.84 -19.62
C THR A 186 -6.48 -19.73 -19.19
N ALA A 187 -6.34 -20.43 -18.06
CA ALA A 187 -7.44 -21.24 -17.51
C ALA A 187 -8.63 -20.31 -17.13
N PRO A 188 -9.89 -20.72 -17.38
CA PRO A 188 -11.06 -19.84 -17.24
C PRO A 188 -11.18 -19.13 -15.90
N ASP A 189 -10.77 -19.82 -14.82
CA ASP A 189 -10.57 -19.29 -13.49
C ASP A 189 -9.23 -19.82 -12.97
N SER A 190 -8.35 -18.93 -12.54
CA SER A 190 -7.12 -19.31 -11.84
C SER A 190 -6.87 -18.40 -10.65
N TYR A 191 -6.14 -18.94 -9.67
CA TYR A 191 -5.88 -18.28 -8.41
C TYR A 191 -4.38 -18.27 -8.18
N SER A 192 -3.85 -17.14 -7.76
CA SER A 192 -2.48 -17.03 -7.27
C SER A 192 -2.48 -16.33 -5.93
N TYR A 193 -1.60 -16.75 -5.03
CA TYR A 193 -1.32 -16.03 -3.80
C TYR A 193 -0.03 -15.27 -3.99
N TYR A 194 -0.02 -13.98 -3.70
CA TYR A 194 1.20 -13.20 -3.74
C TYR A 194 1.14 -12.00 -2.79
N ALA A 195 2.29 -11.40 -2.55
CA ALA A 195 2.40 -10.18 -1.77
C ALA A 195 3.04 -9.03 -2.54
N VAL A 196 2.56 -7.83 -2.29
CA VAL A 196 3.10 -6.59 -2.86
C VAL A 196 3.61 -5.74 -1.71
N THR A 197 4.83 -5.20 -1.84
CA THR A 197 5.38 -4.23 -0.89
C THR A 197 5.15 -2.81 -1.38
N TYR A 198 4.62 -1.96 -0.51
CA TYR A 198 4.31 -0.57 -0.76
C TYR A 198 5.24 0.33 0.03
N ASP A 199 5.97 1.19 -0.69
CA ASP A 199 6.64 2.36 -0.10
C ASP A 199 5.61 3.49 -0.01
N MET A 200 5.38 3.96 1.21
CA MET A 200 4.36 4.94 1.53
C MET A 200 4.97 6.16 2.20
N VAL A 201 4.36 7.31 1.95
CA VAL A 201 4.69 8.59 2.58
C VAL A 201 3.44 9.23 3.15
N TRP A 202 3.60 9.93 4.27
CA TRP A 202 2.55 10.75 4.84
C TRP A 202 2.58 12.14 4.21
N VAL A 203 1.54 12.50 3.45
CA VAL A 203 1.46 13.79 2.75
C VAL A 203 0.00 14.19 2.55
N ASP A 204 -0.28 15.49 2.54
CA ASP A 204 -1.64 16.03 2.38
C ASP A 204 -2.65 15.47 3.40
N ASN A 205 -2.18 15.16 4.62
CA ASN A 205 -2.95 14.52 5.69
C ASN A 205 -3.49 13.12 5.34
N ASP A 206 -2.76 12.36 4.53
CA ASP A 206 -3.08 10.96 4.24
C ASP A 206 -1.82 10.13 3.98
N TRP A 207 -1.96 8.81 4.07
CA TRP A 207 -0.94 7.90 3.55
C TRP A 207 -1.11 7.77 2.04
N LYS A 208 -0.01 7.90 1.30
CA LYS A 208 0.02 7.74 -0.17
C LYS A 208 1.16 6.84 -0.62
N ILE A 209 0.95 6.13 -1.72
CA ILE A 209 1.94 5.24 -2.35
C ILE A 209 2.93 6.05 -3.17
N GLN A 210 4.21 5.92 -2.83
CA GLN A 210 5.31 6.39 -3.67
C GLN A 210 5.65 5.36 -4.74
N LYS A 211 5.74 4.09 -4.36
CA LYS A 211 6.07 3.00 -5.25
C LYS A 211 5.56 1.68 -4.68
N ALA A 212 5.32 0.70 -5.54
CA ALA A 212 5.13 -0.68 -5.13
C ALA A 212 6.13 -1.61 -5.80
N TYR A 213 6.49 -2.69 -5.11
CA TYR A 213 7.37 -3.75 -5.57
C TYR A 213 6.54 -5.03 -5.63
N GLU A 214 6.34 -5.47 -6.86
CA GLU A 214 5.72 -6.77 -7.13
C GLU A 214 6.71 -7.89 -6.79
N PRO A 215 6.22 -9.10 -6.52
CA PRO A 215 7.09 -10.23 -6.28
C PRO A 215 8.13 -10.46 -7.38
N GLY A 216 9.35 -10.80 -7.00
CA GLY A 216 10.39 -11.23 -7.94
C GLY A 216 11.21 -10.11 -8.60
N THR A 217 10.91 -8.83 -8.34
CA THR A 217 11.73 -7.71 -8.87
C THR A 217 12.83 -7.29 -7.90
N ASP A 218 12.50 -7.08 -6.62
CA ASP A 218 13.43 -6.48 -5.64
C ASP A 218 13.29 -7.02 -4.20
N VAL A 219 12.14 -7.61 -3.87
CA VAL A 219 11.87 -8.25 -2.57
C VAL A 219 11.46 -9.70 -2.81
N LYS A 220 12.01 -10.63 -2.02
CA LYS A 220 11.60 -12.04 -2.06
C LYS A 220 10.25 -12.20 -1.37
N GLU A 221 9.20 -11.77 -2.06
CA GLU A 221 7.85 -11.92 -1.56
C GLU A 221 7.31 -13.34 -1.78
N PRO A 222 6.39 -13.79 -0.91
CA PRO A 222 5.59 -14.99 -1.15
C PRO A 222 4.92 -14.95 -2.54
N ILE A 223 5.08 -16.01 -3.31
CA ILE A 223 4.30 -16.28 -4.53
C ILE A 223 3.94 -17.77 -4.54
N LEU A 224 2.66 -18.06 -4.73
CA LEU A 224 2.16 -19.41 -4.99
C LEU A 224 1.22 -19.34 -6.19
N THR A 225 1.55 -20.06 -7.25
CA THR A 225 0.74 -20.13 -8.48
C THR A 225 0.21 -21.55 -8.74
N GLU A 226 0.68 -22.53 -7.99
CA GLU A 226 0.31 -23.93 -8.12
C GLU A 226 -0.13 -24.48 -6.75
N ASN A 227 -1.00 -25.49 -6.77
CA ASN A 227 -1.49 -26.18 -5.57
C ASN A 227 -2.19 -25.26 -4.55
N LEU A 228 -2.76 -24.12 -4.98
CA LEU A 228 -3.69 -23.37 -4.12
C LEU A 228 -4.90 -24.25 -3.79
N PRO A 229 -5.43 -24.16 -2.56
CA PRO A 229 -6.73 -24.73 -2.25
C PRO A 229 -7.78 -24.24 -3.25
N LYS A 230 -8.70 -25.13 -3.61
CA LYS A 230 -9.86 -24.72 -4.42
C LYS A 230 -10.70 -23.74 -3.61
N PRO A 231 -11.35 -22.76 -4.25
CA PRO A 231 -12.32 -21.91 -3.57
C PRO A 231 -13.40 -22.75 -2.89
N GLU A 232 -13.76 -22.34 -1.68
CA GLU A 232 -14.86 -22.90 -0.91
C GLU A 232 -15.75 -21.79 -0.36
N LYS A 233 -16.99 -22.15 -0.02
CA LYS A 233 -17.90 -21.22 0.66
C LYS A 233 -17.42 -21.02 2.09
N ALA A 234 -16.99 -19.81 2.40
CA ALA A 234 -16.49 -19.45 3.71
C ALA A 234 -16.95 -18.06 4.14
N ASP A 235 -17.04 -17.87 5.45
CA ASP A 235 -17.25 -16.55 6.05
C ASP A 235 -16.11 -15.63 5.63
N THR A 236 -16.48 -14.47 5.09
CA THR A 236 -15.54 -13.48 4.57
C THR A 236 -15.90 -12.14 5.14
N THR A 237 -14.91 -11.49 5.76
CA THR A 237 -15.06 -10.10 6.17
C THR A 237 -15.07 -9.19 4.94
N VAL A 238 -16.17 -8.45 4.79
CA VAL A 238 -16.41 -7.49 3.72
C VAL A 238 -16.55 -6.11 4.34
N VAL A 239 -15.84 -5.14 3.76
CA VAL A 239 -15.89 -3.75 4.19
C VAL A 239 -16.61 -2.92 3.13
N THR A 240 -17.58 -2.13 3.55
CA THR A 240 -18.37 -1.25 2.67
C THR A 240 -18.51 0.13 3.28
N TRP A 241 -18.42 1.17 2.45
CA TRP A 241 -18.74 2.53 2.88
C TRP A 241 -20.26 2.70 3.04
N SER A 242 -20.70 3.15 4.21
CA SER A 242 -22.10 3.39 4.56
C SER A 242 -22.25 4.77 5.18
N LYS A 243 -22.99 5.65 4.51
CA LYS A 243 -23.26 7.05 4.89
C LYS A 243 -22.02 7.92 5.09
N ASP A 244 -21.30 7.71 6.17
CA ASP A 244 -20.20 8.51 6.69
C ASP A 244 -19.07 7.68 7.33
N HIS A 245 -19.13 6.34 7.29
CA HIS A 245 -18.09 5.46 7.83
C HIS A 245 -18.00 4.13 7.08
N PHE A 246 -16.93 3.39 7.30
CA PHE A 246 -16.81 2.00 6.85
C PHE A 246 -17.49 1.07 7.84
N GLU A 247 -18.37 0.21 7.32
CA GLU A 247 -19.00 -0.88 8.06
C GLU A 247 -18.33 -2.20 7.66
N THR A 248 -18.07 -3.05 8.66
CA THR A 248 -17.59 -4.42 8.46
C THR A 248 -18.75 -5.39 8.63
N LYS A 249 -18.88 -6.35 7.72
CA LYS A 249 -19.85 -7.44 7.83
C LYS A 249 -19.23 -8.76 7.41
N THR A 250 -19.73 -9.84 7.97
CA THR A 250 -19.40 -11.19 7.53
C THR A 250 -20.39 -11.65 6.47
N GLU A 251 -19.89 -12.05 5.32
CA GLU A 251 -20.68 -12.63 4.24
C GLU A 251 -20.12 -13.97 3.80
N GLN A 252 -20.99 -14.86 3.33
CA GLN A 252 -20.57 -16.12 2.69
C GLN A 252 -20.14 -15.82 1.25
N GLN A 253 -18.86 -16.02 0.95
CA GLN A 253 -18.29 -15.90 -0.41
C GLN A 253 -17.60 -17.21 -0.81
N GLU A 254 -17.57 -17.50 -2.11
CA GLU A 254 -16.60 -18.47 -2.63
C GLU A 254 -15.23 -17.80 -2.61
N ARG A 255 -14.36 -18.26 -1.72
CA ARG A 255 -12.99 -17.73 -1.56
C ARG A 255 -11.98 -18.84 -1.39
N VAL A 256 -10.73 -18.54 -1.71
CA VAL A 256 -9.61 -19.41 -1.33
C VAL A 256 -9.33 -19.23 0.16
N VAL A 257 -9.34 -20.34 0.90
CA VAL A 257 -8.92 -20.39 2.30
C VAL A 257 -7.67 -21.25 2.42
N MET A 258 -6.60 -20.62 2.87
CA MET A 258 -5.35 -21.28 3.24
C MET A 258 -5.25 -21.34 4.77
N ASP A 259 -5.11 -22.55 5.31
CA ASP A 259 -4.81 -22.73 6.73
C ASP A 259 -3.33 -22.43 7.04
N SER A 260 -3.02 -22.22 8.33
CA SER A 260 -1.66 -21.87 8.77
C SER A 260 -0.60 -22.90 8.38
N ALA A 261 -0.92 -24.19 8.39
CA ALA A 261 0.03 -25.24 8.04
C ALA A 261 0.30 -25.29 6.53
N ALA A 262 -0.73 -25.07 5.71
CA ALA A 262 -0.60 -24.90 4.27
C ALA A 262 0.24 -23.66 3.93
N PHE A 263 0.04 -22.55 4.66
CA PHE A 263 0.87 -21.35 4.54
C PHE A 263 2.34 -21.61 4.83
N GLU A 264 2.64 -22.15 6.01
CA GLU A 264 4.01 -22.43 6.46
C GLU A 264 4.75 -23.32 5.47
N LYS A 265 4.09 -24.38 5.00
CA LYS A 265 4.66 -25.32 4.05
C LYS A 265 4.85 -24.70 2.66
N ALA A 266 3.88 -23.93 2.18
CA ALA A 266 3.94 -23.34 0.83
C ALA A 266 5.03 -22.26 0.70
N PHE A 267 5.39 -21.61 1.81
CA PHE A 267 6.36 -20.51 1.84
C PHE A 267 7.60 -20.81 2.67
N GLU A 268 7.90 -22.10 2.87
CA GLU A 268 9.15 -22.52 3.50
C GLU A 268 10.35 -21.98 2.70
N GLY A 269 11.22 -21.22 3.37
CA GLY A 269 12.41 -20.61 2.74
C GLY A 269 12.17 -19.26 2.04
N VAL A 270 10.96 -18.69 2.11
CA VAL A 270 10.71 -17.30 1.71
C VAL A 270 11.23 -16.34 2.78
N GLU A 271 11.80 -15.20 2.38
CA GLU A 271 12.36 -14.20 3.30
C GLU A 271 11.65 -12.84 3.20
N PRO A 272 11.02 -12.36 4.28
CA PRO A 272 10.90 -12.97 5.60
C PRO A 272 9.87 -14.10 5.60
N ASP A 273 10.11 -15.08 6.47
CA ASP A 273 9.22 -16.21 6.71
C ASP A 273 7.75 -15.75 6.88
N ILE A 274 6.82 -16.41 6.19
CA ILE A 274 5.39 -16.07 6.20
C ILE A 274 4.78 -16.12 7.62
N THR A 275 5.36 -16.90 8.54
CA THR A 275 4.95 -16.95 9.95
C THR A 275 5.15 -15.62 10.69
N ARG A 276 6.00 -14.75 10.15
CA ARG A 276 6.25 -13.39 10.67
C ARG A 276 5.21 -12.38 10.21
N TRP A 277 4.27 -12.78 9.37
CA TRP A 277 3.20 -11.92 8.85
C TRP A 277 1.94 -12.08 9.69
N TYR A 278 1.26 -10.98 9.93
CA TYR A 278 0.04 -10.95 10.71
C TYR A 278 -1.18 -11.25 9.84
N ASN A 279 -2.14 -11.98 10.39
CA ASN A 279 -3.44 -12.17 9.75
C ASN A 279 -4.25 -10.88 9.85
N PHE A 280 -5.11 -10.62 8.87
CA PHE A 280 -6.15 -9.62 9.05
C PHE A 280 -7.15 -10.09 10.11
N SER A 281 -7.66 -9.15 10.90
CA SER A 281 -8.76 -9.36 11.83
C SER A 281 -10.06 -9.61 11.08
N GLU A 282 -10.91 -10.45 11.66
CA GLU A 282 -12.27 -10.66 11.19
C GLU A 282 -13.20 -9.53 11.65
N ALA A 283 -14.38 -9.42 11.03
CA ALA A 283 -15.41 -8.46 11.44
C ALA A 283 -15.82 -8.66 12.92
N ASN A 284 -15.98 -7.55 13.64
CA ASN A 284 -16.50 -7.52 15.01
C ASN A 284 -18.03 -7.33 15.03
#